data_AF-A0A933NGY0-F1
#
_entry.id   AF-A0A933NGY0-F1
#
_cell.length_a   1.000
_cell.length_b   1.000
_cell.length_c   1.000
_cell.angle_alpha   90.00
_cell.angle_beta   90.00
_cell.angle_gamma   90.00
#
_symmetry.space_group_name_H-M   'P 1'
#
loop_
_entity.id
_entity.type
_entity.pdbx_description
1 polymer ?
#
loop_
_entity_poly.entity_id
_entity_poly.type
_entity_poly.pdbx_seq_one_letter_code
_entity_poly.pdbx_strand_id
1 'polypeptide(L)'
;MDFLKGESQSSRDYLIDLLKSHEIVIVCEQDHRESTQYDLLHDVVTHGDFVQRVGHVFIEVGSDSQERRFDDFLTAGRLEPRVVEGCLLDIYRNLIWGSL
;
A
#
# COMPACT_ATOMS: atom_id res chain seq x y z
N MET A 1 -24.28 -17.84 3.63
CA MET A 1 -23.39 -17.40 4.71
C MET A 1 -22.52 -18.54 5.26
N ASP A 2 -22.28 -19.61 4.48
CA ASP A 2 -21.49 -20.75 4.98
C ASP A 2 -19.98 -20.60 4.70
N PHE A 3 -19.58 -19.71 3.79
CA PHE A 3 -18.19 -19.31 3.55
C PHE A 3 -17.51 -18.75 4.82
N LEU A 4 -18.23 -17.93 5.59
CA LEU A 4 -17.72 -17.32 6.83
C LEU A 4 -17.67 -18.29 8.02
N LYS A 5 -18.11 -19.55 7.86
CA LYS A 5 -18.20 -20.52 8.97
C LYS A 5 -17.05 -21.52 8.98
N GLY A 6 -16.18 -21.53 7.96
CA GLY A 6 -15.17 -22.58 7.76
C GLY A 6 -13.73 -22.18 8.05
N GLU A 7 -13.38 -20.90 8.00
CA GLU A 7 -11.98 -20.47 8.04
C GLU A 7 -11.72 -19.48 9.17
N SER A 8 -10.78 -19.84 10.05
CA SER A 8 -10.25 -18.97 11.11
C SER A 8 -9.09 -18.11 10.61
N GLN A 9 -8.94 -17.95 9.30
CA GLN A 9 -7.83 -17.24 8.69
C GLN A 9 -8.09 -15.73 8.75
N SER A 10 -7.08 -14.97 9.19
CA SER A 10 -7.19 -13.52 9.18
C SER A 10 -7.15 -12.98 7.75
N SER A 11 -7.78 -11.83 7.50
CA SER A 11 -7.73 -11.17 6.19
C SER A 11 -6.30 -10.87 5.74
N ARG A 12 -5.39 -10.57 6.68
CA ARG A 12 -3.96 -10.39 6.40
C ARG A 12 -3.36 -11.68 5.87
N ASP A 13 -3.54 -12.78 6.60
CA ASP A 13 -2.93 -14.07 6.22
C ASP A 13 -3.49 -14.55 4.88
N TYR A 14 -4.77 -14.30 4.59
CA TYR A 14 -5.38 -14.57 3.29
C TYR A 14 -4.65 -13.84 2.15
N LEU A 15 -4.39 -12.53 2.29
CA LEU A 15 -3.66 -11.75 1.29
C LEU A 15 -2.21 -12.23 1.14
N ILE A 16 -1.54 -12.58 2.24
CA ILE A 16 -0.18 -13.13 2.21
C ILE A 16 -0.15 -14.48 1.49
N ASP A 17 -1.14 -15.34 1.68
CA ASP A 17 -1.21 -16.64 1.00
C ASP A 17 -1.52 -16.52 -0.50
N LEU A 18 -2.31 -15.52 -0.90
CA LEU A 18 -2.48 -15.20 -2.31
C LEU A 18 -1.14 -14.81 -2.96
N LEU A 19 -0.33 -13.99 -2.29
CA LEU A 19 1.01 -13.59 -2.77
C LEU A 19 2.00 -14.76 -2.85
N LYS A 20 1.77 -15.87 -2.15
CA LYS A 20 2.60 -17.09 -2.27
C LYS A 20 2.28 -17.89 -3.52
N SER A 21 1.06 -17.76 -4.06
CA SER A 21 0.53 -18.59 -5.14
C SER A 21 0.31 -17.84 -6.45
N HIS A 22 0.34 -16.51 -6.42
CA HIS A 22 0.08 -15.64 -7.57
C HIS A 22 1.23 -14.65 -7.77
N GLU A 23 1.54 -14.35 -9.02
CA GLU A 23 2.56 -13.34 -9.38
C GLU A 23 2.06 -11.91 -9.13
N ILE A 24 0.75 -11.69 -9.29
CA ILE A 24 0.11 -10.39 -9.10
C ILE A 24 -1.15 -10.60 -8.26
N VAL A 25 -1.30 -9.78 -7.21
CA VAL A 25 -2.51 -9.69 -6.39
C VAL A 25 -3.02 -8.26 -6.50
N ILE A 26 -4.28 -8.11 -6.94
CA ILE A 26 -4.95 -6.82 -7.05
C ILE A 26 -5.97 -6.73 -5.91
N VAL A 27 -5.82 -5.71 -5.07
CA VAL A 27 -6.78 -5.40 -4.00
C VAL A 27 -7.55 -4.17 -4.42
N CYS A 28 -8.87 -4.32 -4.60
CA CYS A 28 -9.75 -3.21 -4.90
C CYS A 28 -10.41 -2.70 -3.62
N GLU A 29 -10.50 -1.39 -3.48
CA GLU A 29 -11.24 -0.76 -2.40
C GLU A 29 -12.75 -0.92 -2.62
N GLN A 30 -13.50 -1.10 -1.54
CA GLN A 30 -14.96 -1.12 -1.60
C GLN A 30 -15.54 0.30 -1.53
N ASP A 31 -14.95 1.15 -0.69
CA ASP A 31 -15.31 2.56 -0.52
C ASP A 31 -14.06 3.35 -0.12
N HIS A 32 -13.64 4.31 -0.93
CA HIS A 32 -12.44 5.13 -0.70
C HIS A 32 -12.39 5.86 0.63
N ARG A 33 -13.55 6.07 1.28
CA ARG A 33 -13.68 6.78 2.56
C ARG A 33 -13.52 5.85 3.76
N GLU A 34 -13.56 4.54 3.53
CA GLU A 34 -13.43 3.53 4.56
C GLU A 34 -11.95 3.45 4.96
N SER A 35 -11.63 3.65 6.23
CA SER A 35 -10.24 3.72 6.69
C SER A 35 -9.66 2.35 7.08
N THR A 36 -10.52 1.42 7.50
CA THR A 36 -10.17 0.09 7.98
C THR A 36 -9.49 -0.77 6.91
N GLN A 37 -9.80 -0.57 5.64
CA GLN A 37 -9.11 -1.21 4.52
C GLN A 37 -7.64 -0.79 4.44
N TYR A 38 -7.30 0.46 4.76
CA TYR A 38 -5.91 0.92 4.78
C TYR A 38 -5.15 0.38 6.00
N ASP A 39 -5.83 0.15 7.13
CA ASP A 39 -5.24 -0.54 8.27
C ASP A 39 -4.84 -1.98 7.91
N LEU A 40 -5.71 -2.69 7.17
CA LEU A 40 -5.40 -4.02 6.65
C LEU A 40 -4.22 -3.99 5.67
N LEU A 41 -4.22 -3.06 4.72
CA LEU A 41 -3.11 -2.91 3.78
C LEU A 41 -1.80 -2.59 4.50
N HIS A 42 -1.83 -1.72 5.52
CA HIS A 42 -0.67 -1.44 6.35
C HIS A 42 -0.15 -2.67 7.10
N ASP A 43 -1.04 -3.48 7.69
CA ASP A 43 -0.69 -4.74 8.36
C ASP A 43 -0.08 -5.77 7.37
N VAL A 44 -0.58 -5.81 6.12
CA VAL A 44 -0.02 -6.66 5.06
C VAL A 44 1.37 -6.19 4.62
N VAL A 45 1.55 -4.91 4.29
CA VAL A 45 2.84 -4.42 3.74
C VAL A 45 3.97 -4.39 4.77
N THR A 46 3.61 -4.33 6.07
CA THR A 46 4.58 -4.42 7.17
C THR A 46 4.86 -5.86 7.61
N HIS A 47 4.12 -6.85 7.07
CA HIS A 47 4.33 -8.25 7.38
C HIS A 47 5.66 -8.77 6.82
N GLY A 48 6.41 -9.53 7.61
CA GLY A 48 7.75 -10.02 7.22
C GLY A 48 7.75 -10.82 5.90
N ASP A 49 6.75 -11.68 5.68
CA ASP A 49 6.63 -12.45 4.44
C ASP A 49 6.37 -11.55 3.23
N PHE A 50 5.65 -10.44 3.40
CA PHE A 50 5.42 -9.48 2.32
C PHE A 50 6.73 -8.83 1.92
N VAL A 51 7.46 -8.28 2.90
CA VAL A 51 8.75 -7.59 2.70
C VAL A 51 9.78 -8.50 2.01
N GLN A 52 9.76 -9.80 2.29
CA GLN A 52 10.70 -10.75 1.70
C GLN A 52 10.34 -11.21 0.28
N ARG A 53 9.07 -11.11 -0.12
CA ARG A 53 8.56 -11.71 -1.37
C ARG A 53 8.13 -10.68 -2.40
N VAL A 54 7.61 -9.54 -1.96
CA VAL A 54 7.04 -8.52 -2.84
C VAL A 54 8.11 -7.48 -3.15
N GLY A 55 8.52 -7.44 -4.41
CA GLY A 55 9.51 -6.46 -4.90
C GLY A 55 8.90 -5.15 -5.39
N HIS A 56 7.61 -5.15 -5.74
CA HIS A 56 6.93 -4.00 -6.34
C HIS A 56 5.52 -3.84 -5.79
N VAL A 57 5.16 -2.59 -5.48
CA VAL A 57 3.82 -2.20 -5.05
C VAL A 57 3.36 -1.09 -5.97
N PHE A 58 2.18 -1.27 -6.56
CA PHE A 58 1.52 -0.26 -7.38
C PHE A 58 0.28 0.21 -6.64
N ILE A 59 0.08 1.51 -6.56
CA ILE A 59 -1.08 2.13 -5.91
C ILE A 59 -1.80 3.02 -6.92
N GLU A 60 -3.13 3.12 -6.79
CA GLU A 60 -3.93 4.00 -7.65
C GLU A 60 -3.53 5.48 -7.47
N VAL A 61 -3.11 5.83 -6.26
CA VAL A 61 -2.79 7.20 -5.89
C VAL A 61 -1.37 7.59 -6.29
N GLY A 62 -1.25 8.49 -7.26
CA GLY A 62 0.03 8.99 -7.74
C GLY A 62 -0.15 9.68 -9.08
N SER A 63 0.49 10.83 -9.23
CA SER A 63 0.65 11.43 -10.56
C SER A 63 1.93 10.86 -11.16
N ASP A 64 1.91 10.50 -12.44
CA ASP A 64 3.11 10.17 -13.23
C ASP A 64 4.21 11.24 -13.03
N SER A 65 3.78 12.50 -12.90
CA SER A 65 4.67 13.65 -12.62
C SER A 65 5.39 13.60 -11.26
N GLN A 66 4.95 12.73 -10.34
CA GLN A 66 5.51 12.58 -9.00
C GLN A 66 6.16 11.21 -8.77
N GLU A 67 6.13 10.28 -9.74
CA GLU A 67 6.65 8.90 -9.61
C GLU A 67 8.06 8.90 -8.99
N ARG A 68 9.00 9.60 -9.63
CA ARG A 68 10.39 9.68 -9.16
C ARG A 68 10.51 10.20 -7.72
N ARG A 69 9.66 11.16 -7.33
CA ARG A 69 9.72 11.74 -5.98
C ARG A 69 9.18 10.77 -4.93
N PHE A 70 8.14 10.00 -5.27
CA PHE A 70 7.68 8.90 -4.42
C PHE A 70 8.75 7.83 -4.27
N ASP A 71 9.37 7.40 -5.37
CA ASP A 71 10.42 6.38 -5.35
C ASP A 71 11.64 6.84 -4.54
N ASP A 72 12.13 8.05 -4.77
CA ASP A 72 13.25 8.64 -4.03
C ASP A 72 12.91 8.69 -2.53
N PHE A 73 11.69 9.07 -2.16
CA PHE A 73 11.25 9.13 -0.76
C PHE A 73 11.14 7.75 -0.11
N LEU A 74 10.49 6.79 -0.78
CA LEU A 74 10.27 5.44 -0.27
C LEU A 74 11.57 4.63 -0.15
N THR A 75 12.58 4.96 -0.96
CA THR A 75 13.88 4.28 -0.98
C THR A 75 14.99 5.00 -0.21
N ALA A 76 14.72 6.20 0.35
CA ALA A 76 15.70 7.02 1.08
C ALA A 76 16.25 6.39 2.38
N GLY A 77 15.77 5.20 2.77
CA GLY A 77 16.13 4.56 4.02
C GLY A 77 15.50 5.25 5.23
N ARG A 78 16.16 5.17 6.38
CA ARG A 78 15.62 5.75 7.62
C ARG A 78 15.79 7.27 7.61
N LEU A 79 14.67 7.98 7.56
CA LEU A 79 14.60 9.44 7.65
C LEU A 79 14.18 9.89 9.05
N GLU A 80 14.62 11.09 9.43
CA GLU A 80 14.12 11.76 10.64
C GLU A 80 12.63 12.12 10.48
N PRO A 81 11.80 12.03 11.54
CA PRO A 81 10.35 12.25 11.44
C PRO A 81 9.96 13.59 10.81
N ARG A 82 10.71 14.66 11.08
CA ARG A 82 10.48 15.98 10.48
C ARG A 82 10.76 16.01 8.97
N VAL A 83 11.74 15.23 8.52
CA VAL A 83 12.06 15.10 7.10
C VAL A 83 10.96 14.29 6.41
N VAL A 84 10.50 13.22 7.04
CA VAL A 84 9.34 12.43 6.57
C VAL A 84 8.12 13.33 6.35
N GLU A 85 7.74 14.10 7.37
CA GLU A 85 6.60 15.02 7.28
C GLU A 85 6.78 16.05 6.16
N GLY A 86 7.97 16.65 6.05
CA GLY A 86 8.28 17.61 4.99
C GLY A 86 8.17 17.02 3.59
N CYS A 87 8.73 15.83 3.36
CA CYS A 87 8.65 15.13 2.08
C CYS A 87 7.20 14.76 1.72
N LEU A 88 6.44 14.21 2.67
CA LEU A 88 5.04 13.85 2.46
C LEU A 88 4.18 15.08 2.13
N LEU A 89 4.38 16.20 2.83
CA LEU A 89 3.68 17.45 2.54
C LEU A 89 4.03 18.01 1.16
N ASP A 90 5.29 17.94 0.75
CA ASP A 90 5.73 18.37 -0.58
C ASP A 90 5.10 17.51 -1.68
N ILE A 91 5.17 16.18 -1.54
CA ILE A 91 4.52 15.24 -2.45
C ILE A 91 3.01 15.54 -2.54
N TYR A 92 2.34 15.66 -1.40
CA TYR A 92 0.91 15.89 -1.35
C TYR A 92 0.48 17.20 -2.00
N ARG A 93 1.22 18.29 -1.78
CA ARG A 93 0.94 19.61 -2.40
C ARG A 93 1.12 19.61 -3.91
N ASN A 94 1.99 18.73 -4.42
CA ASN A 94 2.32 18.63 -5.83
C ASN A 94 1.66 17.40 -6.51
N LEU A 95 0.75 16.70 -5.83
CA LEU A 95 -0.14 15.72 -6.45
C LEU A 95 -1.12 16.45 -7.38
N ILE A 96 -0.66 16.76 -8.59
CA ILE A 96 -1.51 17.30 -9.63
C ILE A 96 -2.27 16.13 -10.25
N TRP A 97 -3.50 15.97 -9.79
CA TRP A 97 -4.55 15.30 -10.53
C TRP A 97 -5.02 16.31 -11.58
N GLY A 98 -4.68 16.09 -12.85
CA GLY A 98 -4.69 17.11 -13.89
C GLY A 98 -5.83 18.13 -13.82
N SER A 99 -5.48 19.42 -13.91
CA SER A 99 -6.39 20.40 -14.51
C SER A 99 -6.50 20.05 -16.00
N LEU A 100 -7.67 19.57 -16.42
CA LEU A 100 -8.12 19.76 -17.81
C LEU A 100 -8.37 21.25 -18.06
#